data_AF-A0A9W4Y048-F1
#
_entry.id   AF-A0A9W4Y048-F1
#
_cell.length_a   1.000
_cell.length_b   1.000
_cell.length_c   1.000
_cell.angle_alpha   90.00
_cell.angle_beta   90.00
_cell.angle_gamma   90.00
#
_symmetry.space_group_name_H-M   'P 1'
#
loop_
_entity.id
_entity.type
_entity.pdbx_description
1 polymer ?
#
loop_
_entity_poly.entity_id
_entity_poly.type
_entity_poly.pdbx_seq_one_letter_code
_entity_poly.pdbx_strand_id
1 'polypeptide(L)'
;MAQKVGATDAARRDMYMLLRATEYNRDTDPITPTERIHEAFYVFKHAKMGYEGDFEIKKDGCHSPSLERAIEEAVGSGEVVRDEFKAGAYWLTPSGIEAAEGPWRAAGLLERTFASDAKDKMTGISDRELIAYLYGYFPKAWTDPGMRAKAGEWGFDAACTMYERVKISITEGARMSGMAYAEFMWAYSATGRPLCTETTDDINRELGRIDRAG
;
A
#
# COMPACT_ATOMS: atom_id res chain seq x y z
N MET A 1 -33.25 -12.59 3.05
CA MET A 1 -31.77 -12.59 3.03
C MET A 1 -31.29 -11.60 4.07
N ALA A 2 -30.76 -12.07 5.20
CA ALA A 2 -30.19 -11.20 6.23
C ALA A 2 -28.76 -10.82 5.79
N GLN A 3 -28.57 -9.59 5.34
CA GLN A 3 -27.26 -9.06 4.99
C GLN A 3 -26.43 -8.89 6.27
N LYS A 4 -25.14 -9.26 6.22
CA LYS A 4 -24.14 -9.05 7.27
C LYS A 4 -23.95 -7.55 7.54
N VAL A 5 -24.77 -6.98 8.43
CA VAL A 5 -24.63 -5.57 8.87
C VAL A 5 -23.21 -5.27 9.38
N GLY A 6 -22.53 -6.26 9.99
CA GLY A 6 -21.16 -6.08 10.50
C GLY A 6 -20.03 -6.03 9.46
N ALA A 7 -20.26 -6.49 8.22
CA ALA A 7 -19.20 -6.49 7.19
C ALA A 7 -19.08 -5.11 6.51
N THR A 8 -20.22 -4.44 6.29
CA THR A 8 -20.26 -3.10 5.70
C THR A 8 -19.65 -2.05 6.63
N ASP A 9 -19.89 -2.15 7.94
CA ASP A 9 -19.28 -1.26 8.93
C ASP A 9 -17.75 -1.43 9.00
N ALA A 10 -17.25 -2.67 8.89
CA ALA A 10 -15.82 -2.94 8.88
C ALA A 10 -15.13 -2.40 7.61
N ALA A 11 -15.72 -2.62 6.43
CA ALA A 11 -15.19 -2.10 5.17
C ALA A 11 -15.16 -0.57 5.16
N ARG A 12 -16.22 0.09 5.66
CA ARG A 12 -16.27 1.56 5.77
C ARG A 12 -15.23 2.11 6.74
N ARG A 13 -15.07 1.48 7.91
CA ARG A 13 -14.01 1.83 8.87
C ARG A 13 -12.64 1.77 8.21
N ASP A 14 -12.35 0.66 7.54
CA ASP A 14 -11.03 0.43 6.96
C ASP A 14 -10.78 1.30 5.71
N MET A 15 -11.84 1.62 4.94
CA MET A 15 -11.81 2.65 3.91
C MET A 15 -11.38 4.00 4.51
N TYR A 16 -12.00 4.45 5.60
CA TYR A 16 -11.58 5.69 6.26
C TYR A 16 -10.15 5.62 6.79
N MET A 17 -9.72 4.47 7.32
CA MET A 17 -8.33 4.28 7.75
C MET A 17 -7.35 4.52 6.60
N LEU A 18 -7.61 3.94 5.42
CA LEU A 18 -6.77 4.10 4.24
C LEU A 18 -6.85 5.52 3.68
N LEU A 19 -8.06 6.05 3.48
CA LEU A 19 -8.24 7.38 2.92
C LEU A 19 -7.59 8.46 3.80
N ARG A 20 -7.72 8.33 5.13
CA ARG A 20 -7.13 9.27 6.09
C ARG A 20 -5.63 9.09 6.27
N ALA A 21 -5.09 7.90 6.06
CA ALA A 21 -3.68 7.62 6.31
C ALA A 21 -2.80 8.69 5.65
N THR A 22 -1.97 9.35 6.45
CA THR A 22 -1.02 10.32 5.95
C THR A 22 0.17 9.58 5.36
N GLU A 23 0.88 10.23 4.44
CA GLU A 23 2.28 9.88 4.21
C GLU A 23 3.00 9.93 5.56
N TYR A 24 3.88 8.97 5.83
CA TYR A 24 4.48 8.83 7.16
C TYR A 24 5.40 10.02 7.43
N ASN A 25 4.84 11.07 8.02
CA ASN A 25 5.57 12.25 8.44
C ASN A 25 4.90 12.77 9.71
N ARG A 26 5.71 12.92 10.76
CA ARG A 26 5.24 12.84 12.15
C ARG A 26 4.38 14.04 12.58
N ASP A 27 4.44 15.17 11.87
CA ASP A 27 3.90 16.44 12.38
C ASP A 27 3.23 17.37 11.36
N THR A 28 3.23 17.02 10.09
CA THR A 28 2.54 17.75 9.03
C THR A 28 2.42 16.77 7.90
N ASP A 29 1.24 16.45 7.38
CA ASP A 29 1.14 16.24 5.95
C ASP A 29 -0.32 16.25 5.46
N PRO A 30 -0.54 16.80 4.26
CA PRO A 30 -1.83 16.73 3.59
C PRO A 30 -2.27 15.27 3.45
N ILE A 31 -3.57 15.02 3.64
CA ILE A 31 -4.16 13.73 3.32
C ILE A 31 -4.14 13.58 1.80
N THR A 32 -3.19 12.82 1.30
CA THR A 32 -3.05 12.58 -0.14
C THR A 32 -4.21 11.72 -0.66
N PRO A 33 -4.62 11.87 -1.92
CA PRO A 33 -5.55 10.93 -2.53
C PRO A 33 -5.02 9.50 -2.44
N THR A 34 -5.90 8.55 -2.16
CA THR A 34 -5.55 7.12 -2.24
C THR A 34 -5.83 6.65 -3.64
N GLU A 35 -4.76 6.29 -4.35
CA GLU A 35 -4.83 5.62 -5.65
C GLU A 35 -4.92 4.11 -5.43
N ARG A 36 -5.70 3.40 -6.24
CA ARG A 36 -5.80 1.93 -6.17
C ARG A 36 -6.23 1.43 -4.78
N ILE A 37 -7.31 2.03 -4.27
CA ILE A 37 -7.79 1.79 -2.90
C ILE A 37 -8.13 0.32 -2.62
N HIS A 38 -8.56 -0.46 -3.61
CA HIS A 38 -8.87 -1.88 -3.38
C HIS A 38 -7.61 -2.71 -3.16
N GLU A 39 -6.53 -2.41 -3.88
CA GLU A 39 -5.24 -3.05 -3.69
C GLU A 39 -4.61 -2.62 -2.37
N ALA A 40 -4.71 -1.34 -2.01
CA ALA A 40 -4.28 -0.85 -0.70
C ALA A 40 -5.07 -1.55 0.43
N PHE A 41 -6.38 -1.72 0.26
CA PHE A 41 -7.22 -2.46 1.20
C PHE A 41 -6.83 -3.93 1.31
N TYR A 42 -6.47 -4.57 0.20
CA TYR A 42 -5.96 -5.94 0.20
C TYR A 42 -4.68 -6.07 1.03
N VAL A 43 -3.70 -5.20 0.76
CA VAL A 43 -2.41 -5.19 1.49
C VAL A 43 -2.63 -4.91 2.98
N PHE A 44 -3.39 -3.86 3.30
CA PHE A 44 -3.65 -3.43 4.67
C PHE A 44 -4.22 -4.57 5.52
N LYS A 45 -5.20 -5.28 4.97
CA LYS A 45 -5.90 -6.28 5.74
C LYS A 45 -5.17 -7.61 5.80
N HIS A 46 -4.34 -7.93 4.80
CA HIS A 46 -3.44 -9.07 4.88
C HIS A 46 -2.35 -8.83 5.95
N ALA A 47 -1.84 -7.61 6.08
CA ALA A 47 -0.88 -7.25 7.14
C ALA A 47 -1.47 -7.39 8.55
N LYS A 48 -2.77 -7.14 8.70
CA LYS A 48 -3.48 -7.20 9.98
C LYS A 48 -3.70 -8.64 10.54
N MET A 49 -3.35 -9.68 9.76
CA MET A 49 -3.47 -11.13 10.06
C MET A 49 -4.88 -11.57 10.50
N GLY A 50 -5.59 -12.32 9.62
CA GLY A 50 -6.92 -12.89 9.92
C GLY A 50 -8.04 -12.35 9.03
N TYR A 51 -7.89 -12.45 7.70
CA TYR A 51 -8.80 -11.79 6.77
C TYR A 51 -10.21 -12.41 6.73
N GLU A 52 -11.24 -11.60 6.99
CA GLU A 52 -12.67 -11.94 6.86
C GLU A 52 -13.40 -11.20 5.71
N GLY A 53 -12.70 -10.36 4.94
CA GLY A 53 -13.36 -9.56 3.90
C GLY A 53 -13.58 -10.32 2.59
N ASP A 54 -14.37 -9.71 1.70
CA ASP A 54 -14.64 -10.22 0.36
C ASP A 54 -13.62 -9.64 -0.63
N PHE A 55 -12.90 -10.52 -1.31
CA PHE A 55 -12.05 -10.13 -2.44
C PHE A 55 -12.29 -11.03 -3.64
N GLU A 56 -12.35 -10.39 -4.79
CA GLU A 56 -12.23 -10.97 -6.11
C GLU A 56 -10.85 -10.62 -6.65
N ILE A 57 -10.01 -11.63 -6.86
CA ILE A 57 -8.71 -11.43 -7.51
C ILE A 57 -8.94 -11.52 -9.02
N LYS A 58 -8.76 -10.40 -9.71
CA LYS A 58 -8.88 -10.26 -11.16
C LYS A 58 -7.50 -10.16 -11.79
N LYS A 59 -7.44 -10.23 -13.11
CA LYS A 59 -6.17 -10.19 -13.87
C LYS A 59 -5.36 -8.91 -13.63
N ASP A 60 -6.04 -7.82 -13.32
CA ASP A 60 -5.54 -6.45 -13.19
C ASP A 60 -5.40 -5.97 -11.74
N GLY A 61 -5.97 -6.68 -10.76
CA GLY A 61 -5.92 -6.26 -9.37
C GLY A 61 -6.79 -7.08 -8.43
N CYS A 62 -6.89 -6.60 -7.20
CA CYS A 62 -7.81 -7.12 -6.20
C CYS A 62 -9.02 -6.20 -6.13
N HIS A 63 -10.23 -6.73 -6.06
CA HIS A 63 -11.44 -5.94 -5.91
C HIS A 63 -12.29 -6.44 -4.74
N SER A 64 -12.80 -5.53 -3.91
CA SER A 64 -13.68 -5.88 -2.79
C SER A 64 -15.06 -5.26 -3.00
N PRO A 65 -16.11 -6.08 -3.17
CA PRO A 65 -17.49 -5.59 -3.28
C PRO A 65 -17.96 -4.81 -2.05
N SER A 66 -17.57 -5.23 -0.84
CA SER A 66 -17.93 -4.50 0.39
C SER A 66 -17.23 -3.15 0.48
N LEU A 67 -15.98 -3.05 0.03
CA LEU A 67 -15.28 -1.77 -0.08
C LEU A 67 -15.91 -0.87 -1.15
N GLU A 68 -16.23 -1.40 -2.33
CA GLU A 68 -16.88 -0.63 -3.41
C GLU A 68 -18.16 0.02 -2.90
N ARG A 69 -19.00 -0.75 -2.21
CA ARG A 69 -20.24 -0.22 -1.62
C ARG A 69 -19.96 0.88 -0.59
N ALA A 70 -18.98 0.69 0.28
CA ALA A 70 -18.62 1.71 1.27
C ALA A 70 -18.15 3.02 0.61
N ILE A 71 -17.40 2.91 -0.50
CA ILE A 71 -16.97 4.06 -1.32
C ILE A 71 -18.18 4.72 -1.97
N GLU A 72 -19.07 3.97 -2.61
CA GLU A 72 -20.28 4.49 -3.25
C GLU A 72 -21.17 5.25 -2.26
N GLU A 73 -21.39 4.68 -1.06
CA GLU A 73 -22.15 5.34 0.01
C GLU A 73 -21.48 6.63 0.48
N ALA A 74 -20.16 6.62 0.67
CA ALA A 74 -19.41 7.80 1.14
C ALA A 74 -19.28 8.89 0.06
N VAL A 75 -19.26 8.51 -1.21
CA VAL A 75 -19.38 9.45 -2.33
C VAL A 75 -20.79 10.04 -2.37
N GLY A 76 -21.83 9.20 -2.23
CA GLY A 76 -23.22 9.64 -2.20
C GLY A 76 -23.56 10.57 -1.04
N SER A 77 -22.89 10.42 0.11
CA SER A 77 -23.03 11.32 1.27
C SER A 77 -22.15 12.58 1.20
N GLY A 78 -21.24 12.68 0.23
CA GLY A 78 -20.31 13.80 0.08
C GLY A 78 -19.12 13.77 1.06
N GLU A 79 -18.84 12.63 1.68
CA GLU A 79 -17.67 12.41 2.55
C GLU A 79 -16.40 12.09 1.75
N VAL A 80 -16.57 11.49 0.57
CA VAL A 80 -15.48 11.09 -0.33
C VAL A 80 -15.71 11.71 -1.70
N VAL A 81 -14.63 12.18 -2.32
CA VAL A 81 -14.62 12.53 -3.74
C VAL A 81 -13.79 11.52 -4.50
N ARG A 82 -14.28 11.14 -5.67
CA ARG A 82 -13.59 10.29 -6.64
C ARG A 82 -12.98 11.18 -7.72
N ASP A 83 -11.73 10.92 -8.09
CA ASP A 83 -11.13 11.55 -9.27
C ASP A 83 -11.80 11.03 -10.54
N GLU A 84 -12.31 11.93 -11.37
CA GLU A 84 -12.91 11.58 -12.66
C GLU A 84 -11.85 11.29 -13.73
N PHE A 85 -10.63 11.82 -13.57
CA PHE A 85 -9.53 11.71 -14.52
C PHE A 85 -8.55 10.58 -14.15
N LYS A 86 -8.56 10.14 -12.89
CA LYS A 86 -7.69 9.08 -12.38
C LYS A 86 -8.48 7.96 -11.72
N ALA A 87 -8.67 6.87 -12.46
CA ALA A 87 -9.39 5.71 -11.97
C ALA A 87 -8.81 5.19 -10.64
N GLY A 88 -9.68 4.99 -9.66
CA GLY A 88 -9.31 4.46 -8.34
C GLY A 88 -8.65 5.48 -7.41
N ALA A 89 -8.60 6.77 -7.76
CA ALA A 89 -8.14 7.83 -6.88
C ALA A 89 -9.32 8.44 -6.09
N TYR A 90 -9.18 8.47 -4.77
CA TYR A 90 -10.21 8.96 -3.84
C TYR A 90 -9.60 9.84 -2.76
N TRP A 91 -10.30 10.89 -2.33
CA TRP A 91 -9.89 11.72 -1.19
C TRP A 91 -11.07 12.10 -0.30
N LEU A 92 -10.78 12.40 0.97
CA LEU A 92 -11.79 12.85 1.92
C LEU A 92 -12.11 14.32 1.69
N THR A 93 -13.40 14.67 1.78
CA THR A 93 -13.85 16.06 1.96
C THR A 93 -13.64 16.49 3.42
N PRO A 94 -13.86 17.76 3.79
CA PRO A 94 -13.84 18.18 5.19
C PRO A 94 -14.76 17.34 6.10
N SER A 95 -15.97 17.02 5.65
CA SER A 95 -16.89 16.14 6.40
C SER A 95 -16.39 14.70 6.45
N GLY A 96 -15.77 14.19 5.38
CA GLY A 96 -15.11 12.89 5.39
C GLY A 96 -13.93 12.81 6.37
N ILE A 97 -13.17 13.90 6.51
CA ILE A 97 -12.08 14.00 7.50
C ILE A 97 -12.65 13.92 8.92
N GLU A 98 -13.77 14.58 9.21
CA GLU A 98 -14.44 14.48 10.50
C GLU A 98 -14.98 13.06 10.75
N ALA A 99 -15.63 12.44 9.77
CA ALA A 99 -16.15 11.07 9.87
C ALA A 99 -15.03 10.03 10.08
N ALA A 100 -13.88 10.20 9.42
CA ALA A 100 -12.73 9.32 9.52
C ALA A 100 -11.96 9.47 10.84
N GLU A 101 -12.17 10.55 11.60
CA GLU A 101 -11.41 10.81 12.83
C GLU A 101 -11.68 9.78 13.93
N GLY A 102 -12.95 9.36 14.09
CA GLY A 102 -13.33 8.34 15.07
C GLY A 102 -12.61 7.01 14.83
N PRO A 103 -12.74 6.39 13.64
CA PRO A 103 -12.01 5.19 13.25
C PRO A 103 -10.50 5.31 13.46
N TRP A 104 -9.90 6.44 13.07
CA TRP A 104 -8.46 6.66 13.15
C TRP A 104 -7.94 6.75 14.58
N ARG A 105 -8.64 7.50 15.45
CA ARG A 105 -8.26 7.63 16.87
C ARG A 105 -8.47 6.34 17.64
N ALA A 106 -9.48 5.55 17.28
CA ALA A 106 -9.73 4.25 17.89
C ALA A 106 -8.69 3.19 17.48
N ALA A 107 -7.99 3.37 16.36
CA ALA A 107 -6.99 2.43 15.89
C ALA A 107 -5.67 2.51 16.69
N GLY A 108 -5.11 1.34 16.99
CA GLY A 108 -3.78 1.23 17.60
C GLY A 108 -2.68 1.75 16.65
N LEU A 109 -1.49 2.00 17.21
CA LEU A 109 -0.35 2.50 16.42
C LEU A 109 -0.01 1.58 15.25
N LEU A 110 0.13 0.28 15.48
CA LEU A 110 0.46 -0.70 14.44
C LEU A 110 -0.54 -0.70 13.29
N GLU A 111 -1.82 -0.55 13.60
CA GLU A 111 -2.85 -0.54 12.58
C GLU A 111 -2.79 0.73 11.72
N ARG A 112 -2.58 1.89 12.34
CA ARG A 112 -2.35 3.14 11.60
C ARG A 112 -1.11 3.04 10.70
N THR A 113 -0.03 2.44 11.21
CA THR A 113 1.18 2.17 10.42
C THR A 113 0.89 1.26 9.24
N PHE A 114 0.12 0.18 9.40
CA PHE A 114 -0.24 -0.69 8.28
C PHE A 114 -1.14 0.00 7.24
N ALA A 115 -2.05 0.89 7.66
CA ALA A 115 -2.87 1.66 6.74
C ALA A 115 -2.02 2.64 5.91
N SER A 116 -1.09 3.35 6.56
CA SER A 116 -0.13 4.23 5.88
C SER A 116 0.80 3.47 4.94
N ASP A 117 1.38 2.35 5.38
CA ASP A 117 2.27 1.51 4.56
C ASP A 117 1.54 0.95 3.33
N ALA A 118 0.31 0.46 3.50
CA ALA A 118 -0.48 -0.06 2.40
C ALA A 118 -0.84 1.02 1.37
N LYS A 119 -1.23 2.22 1.84
CA LYS A 119 -1.51 3.37 0.97
C LYS A 119 -0.26 3.84 0.24
N ASP A 120 0.86 3.96 0.95
CA ASP A 120 2.12 4.43 0.37
C ASP A 120 2.59 3.49 -0.74
N LYS A 121 2.56 2.17 -0.50
CA LYS A 121 2.97 1.16 -1.47
C LYS A 121 2.18 1.20 -2.77
N MET A 122 0.88 1.51 -2.72
CA MET A 122 0.00 1.47 -3.88
C MET A 122 -0.10 2.82 -4.62
N THR A 123 0.22 3.92 -3.95
CA THR A 123 0.19 5.25 -4.55
C THR A 123 1.35 5.44 -5.54
N GLY A 124 1.03 5.86 -6.77
CA GLY A 124 2.05 6.22 -7.78
C GLY A 124 2.80 5.05 -8.42
N ILE A 125 2.34 3.80 -8.25
CA ILE A 125 2.94 2.63 -8.91
C ILE A 125 2.26 2.32 -10.26
N SER A 126 3.06 1.81 -11.19
CA SER A 126 2.58 1.32 -12.48
C SER A 126 1.86 -0.02 -12.36
N ASP A 127 1.10 -0.43 -13.39
CA ASP A 127 0.46 -1.75 -13.42
C ASP A 127 1.48 -2.89 -13.36
N ARG A 128 2.67 -2.71 -13.95
CA ARG A 128 3.74 -3.71 -13.89
C ARG A 128 4.24 -3.91 -12.47
N GLU A 129 4.44 -2.81 -11.76
CA GLU A 129 4.87 -2.80 -10.36
C GLU A 129 3.80 -3.39 -9.44
N LEU A 130 2.54 -3.04 -9.67
CA LEU A 130 1.41 -3.61 -8.96
C LEU A 130 1.37 -5.13 -9.12
N ILE A 131 1.43 -5.63 -10.36
CA ILE A 131 1.41 -7.06 -10.66
C ILE A 131 2.61 -7.76 -10.01
N ALA A 132 3.83 -7.24 -10.19
CA ALA A 132 5.03 -7.81 -9.57
C ALA A 132 4.92 -7.85 -8.04
N TYR A 133 4.44 -6.77 -7.41
CA TYR A 133 4.27 -6.68 -5.97
C TYR A 133 3.26 -7.71 -5.47
N LEU A 134 2.05 -7.75 -6.03
CA LEU A 134 0.99 -8.62 -5.56
C LEU A 134 1.31 -10.11 -5.78
N TYR A 135 1.98 -10.48 -6.88
CA TYR A 135 2.45 -11.85 -7.10
C TYR A 135 3.60 -12.25 -6.18
N GLY A 136 4.55 -11.35 -5.93
CA GLY A 136 5.69 -11.62 -5.04
C GLY A 136 5.27 -11.76 -3.58
N TYR A 137 4.33 -10.93 -3.12
CA TYR A 137 3.90 -10.90 -1.72
C TYR A 137 2.75 -11.85 -1.40
N PHE A 138 1.83 -12.05 -2.35
CA PHE A 138 0.62 -12.85 -2.16
C PHE A 138 0.48 -13.93 -3.25
N PRO A 139 1.52 -14.77 -3.47
CA PRO A 139 1.55 -15.70 -4.60
C PRO A 139 0.40 -16.71 -4.60
N LYS A 140 -0.20 -16.99 -3.42
CA LYS A 140 -1.33 -17.91 -3.27
C LYS A 140 -2.68 -17.29 -3.63
N ALA A 141 -2.78 -15.96 -3.61
CA ALA A 141 -4.02 -15.26 -3.96
C ALA A 141 -4.23 -15.19 -5.48
N TRP A 142 -3.13 -15.28 -6.24
CA TRP A 142 -3.14 -15.14 -7.68
C TRP A 142 -3.02 -16.50 -8.38
N THR A 143 -4.05 -16.88 -9.12
CA THR A 143 -4.14 -18.20 -9.76
C THR A 143 -3.96 -18.18 -11.28
N ASP A 144 -3.89 -17.00 -11.90
CA ASP A 144 -3.71 -16.87 -13.36
C ASP A 144 -2.26 -17.17 -13.78
N PRO A 145 -2.01 -18.23 -14.58
CA PRO A 145 -0.65 -18.60 -14.96
C PRO A 145 0.03 -17.59 -15.88
N GLY A 146 -0.74 -16.90 -16.73
CA GLY A 146 -0.20 -15.92 -17.69
C GLY A 146 0.32 -14.68 -17.01
N MET A 147 -0.40 -14.17 -16.00
CA MET A 147 0.05 -13.06 -15.18
C MET A 147 1.16 -13.46 -14.22
N ARG A 148 1.20 -14.71 -13.74
CA ARG A 148 2.36 -15.22 -13.00
C ARG A 148 3.65 -15.18 -13.81
N ALA A 149 3.59 -15.57 -15.09
CA ALA A 149 4.74 -15.49 -15.99
C ALA A 149 5.21 -14.03 -16.18
N LYS A 150 4.27 -13.12 -16.43
CA LYS A 150 4.56 -11.67 -16.55
C LYS A 150 5.16 -11.07 -15.27
N ALA A 151 4.65 -11.46 -14.11
CA ALA A 151 5.22 -11.03 -12.84
C ALA A 151 6.67 -11.49 -12.69
N GLY A 152 7.02 -12.70 -13.14
CA GLY A 152 8.40 -13.17 -13.19
C GLY A 152 9.27 -12.36 -14.16
N GLU A 153 8.74 -12.01 -15.33
CA GLU A 153 9.46 -11.18 -16.32
C GLU A 153 9.72 -9.75 -15.83
N TRP A 154 8.75 -9.15 -15.13
CA TRP A 154 8.84 -7.76 -14.68
C TRP A 154 9.41 -7.61 -13.27
N GLY A 155 9.46 -8.70 -12.50
CA GLY A 155 9.69 -8.68 -11.06
C GLY A 155 10.97 -7.98 -10.64
N PHE A 156 12.08 -8.22 -11.34
CA PHE A 156 13.35 -7.58 -11.03
C PHE A 156 13.36 -6.07 -11.30
N ASP A 157 12.92 -5.64 -12.49
CA ASP A 157 12.88 -4.21 -12.86
C ASP A 157 11.92 -3.43 -11.96
N ALA A 158 10.72 -3.99 -11.73
CA ALA A 158 9.74 -3.43 -10.80
C ALA A 158 10.29 -3.31 -9.37
N ALA A 159 10.98 -4.34 -8.88
CA ALA A 159 11.60 -4.32 -7.55
C ALA A 159 12.66 -3.21 -7.44
N CYS A 160 13.50 -3.04 -8.48
CA CYS A 160 14.48 -1.96 -8.52
C CYS A 160 13.82 -0.57 -8.44
N THR A 161 12.82 -0.30 -9.28
CA THR A 161 12.14 1.00 -9.32
C THR A 161 11.33 1.29 -8.05
N MET A 162 10.69 0.28 -7.46
CA MET A 162 9.98 0.46 -6.19
C MET A 162 10.95 0.65 -5.00
N TYR A 163 12.10 -0.03 -5.00
CA TYR A 163 13.13 0.14 -3.96
C TYR A 163 13.75 1.54 -4.02
N GLU A 164 14.11 2.04 -5.21
CA GLU A 164 14.64 3.41 -5.38
C GLU A 164 13.67 4.49 -4.91
N ARG A 165 12.37 4.25 -5.06
CA ARG A 165 11.31 5.15 -4.59
C ARG A 165 10.96 4.93 -3.12
N VAL A 166 11.72 4.10 -2.41
CA VAL A 166 11.55 3.78 -0.98
C VAL A 166 10.17 3.19 -0.67
N LYS A 167 9.52 2.57 -1.66
CA LYS A 167 8.20 1.93 -1.50
C LYS A 167 8.28 0.54 -0.87
N ILE A 168 9.43 -0.11 -1.02
CA ILE A 168 9.67 -1.46 -0.54
C ILE A 168 11.07 -1.56 0.04
N SER A 169 11.25 -2.49 0.98
CA SER A 169 12.57 -2.88 1.44
C SER A 169 13.25 -3.84 0.46
N ILE A 170 14.56 -4.01 0.61
CA ILE A 170 15.36 -4.93 -0.22
C ILE A 170 14.87 -6.39 -0.10
N THR A 171 14.36 -6.77 1.07
CA THR A 171 13.77 -8.11 1.30
C THR A 171 12.50 -8.30 0.46
N GLU A 172 11.70 -7.26 0.36
CA GLU A 172 10.49 -7.26 -0.45
C GLU A 172 10.86 -7.25 -1.95
N GLY A 173 11.91 -6.52 -2.33
CA GLY A 173 12.46 -6.55 -3.68
C GLY A 173 12.91 -7.94 -4.12
N ALA A 174 13.62 -8.67 -3.26
CA ALA A 174 14.00 -10.06 -3.53
C ALA A 174 12.79 -10.99 -3.71
N ARG A 175 11.73 -10.81 -2.92
CA ARG A 175 10.48 -11.58 -3.10
C ARG A 175 9.80 -11.26 -4.43
N MET A 176 9.71 -9.98 -4.78
CA MET A 176 9.12 -9.53 -6.04
C MET A 176 9.88 -10.05 -7.27
N SER A 177 11.21 -10.11 -7.19
CA SER A 177 12.04 -10.63 -8.28
C SER A 177 12.09 -12.17 -8.35
N GLY A 178 11.55 -12.87 -7.34
CA GLY A 178 11.65 -14.31 -7.22
C GLY A 178 13.07 -14.81 -6.91
N MET A 179 13.97 -13.92 -6.47
CA MET A 179 15.38 -14.23 -6.17
C MET A 179 15.61 -14.45 -4.68
N ALA A 180 16.72 -15.11 -4.35
CA ALA A 180 17.22 -15.08 -2.97
C ALA A 180 17.69 -13.66 -2.60
N TYR A 181 17.64 -13.32 -1.31
CA TYR A 181 18.03 -12.00 -0.80
C TYR A 181 19.43 -11.55 -1.30
N ALA A 182 20.43 -12.41 -1.15
CA ALA A 182 21.80 -12.11 -1.57
C ALA A 182 21.90 -11.94 -3.09
N GLU A 183 21.24 -12.80 -3.85
CA GLU A 183 21.20 -12.74 -5.31
C GLU A 183 20.58 -11.43 -5.81
N PHE A 184 19.47 -11.00 -5.21
CA PHE A 184 18.85 -9.72 -5.54
C PHE A 184 19.80 -8.54 -5.25
N MET A 185 20.46 -8.52 -4.09
CA MET A 185 21.42 -7.44 -3.77
C MET A 185 22.57 -7.37 -4.79
N TRP A 186 23.12 -8.53 -5.19
CA TRP A 186 24.17 -8.58 -6.20
C TRP A 186 23.67 -8.09 -7.56
N ALA A 187 22.51 -8.56 -7.99
CA ALA A 187 21.90 -8.15 -9.26
C ALA A 187 21.57 -6.66 -9.28
N TYR A 188 21.00 -6.11 -8.19
CA TYR A 188 20.71 -4.69 -8.03
C TYR A 188 21.99 -3.84 -8.07
N SER A 189 23.04 -4.26 -7.36
CA SER A 189 24.34 -3.56 -7.40
C SER A 189 24.94 -3.56 -8.81
N ALA A 190 24.77 -4.66 -9.56
CA ALA A 190 25.27 -4.80 -10.91
C ALA A 190 24.58 -3.87 -11.92
N THR A 191 23.41 -3.30 -11.61
CA THR A 191 22.79 -2.28 -12.46
C THR A 191 23.43 -0.90 -12.31
N GLY A 192 24.43 -0.75 -11.44
CA GLY A 192 25.06 0.54 -11.13
C GLY A 192 24.23 1.46 -10.23
N ARG A 193 23.14 0.93 -9.63
CA ARG A 193 22.28 1.67 -8.71
C ARG A 193 22.85 1.59 -7.29
N PRO A 194 22.87 2.69 -6.53
CA PRO A 194 23.41 2.67 -5.16
C PRO A 194 22.50 1.85 -4.24
N LEU A 195 23.10 0.89 -3.51
CA LEU A 195 22.40 0.09 -2.48
C LEU A 195 21.93 0.94 -1.30
N CYS A 196 22.68 2.00 -1.00
CA CYS A 196 22.38 2.98 0.03
C CYS A 196 22.32 4.36 -0.65
N THR A 197 21.15 4.98 -0.66
CA THR A 197 20.92 6.31 -1.23
C THR A 197 21.38 7.43 -0.29
N GLU A 198 21.62 7.11 0.98
CA GLU A 198 22.23 8.03 1.93
C GLU A 198 23.71 8.20 1.60
N THR A 199 24.16 9.44 1.51
CA THR A 199 25.59 9.71 1.37
C THR A 199 26.29 9.36 2.68
N THR A 200 27.60 9.06 2.62
CA THR A 200 28.43 8.89 3.83
C THR A 200 28.28 10.08 4.80
N ASP A 201 28.02 11.27 4.27
CA ASP A 201 27.79 12.49 5.06
C ASP A 201 26.43 12.47 5.79
N ASP A 202 25.41 11.85 5.23
CA ASP A 202 24.09 11.70 5.87
C ASP A 202 24.16 10.66 7.00
N ILE A 203 24.85 9.55 6.79
CA ILE A 203 25.10 8.52 7.81
C ILE A 203 25.92 9.09 8.97
N ASN A 204 26.99 9.84 8.68
CA ASN A 204 27.81 10.49 9.71
C ASN A 204 27.05 11.57 10.48
N ARG A 205 26.11 12.28 9.82
CA ARG A 205 25.25 13.27 10.48
C ARG A 205 24.28 12.61 11.47
N GLU A 206 23.69 11.48 11.09
CA GLU A 206 22.81 10.68 11.95
C GLU A 206 23.58 10.07 13.15
N LEU A 207 24.73 9.44 12.92
CA LEU A 207 25.58 8.90 13.99
C LEU A 207 26.03 9.98 14.97
N GLY A 208 26.42 11.15 14.46
CA GLY A 208 26.80 12.30 15.29
C GLY A 208 25.64 12.95 16.06
N ARG A 209 24.38 12.63 15.75
CA ARG A 209 23.20 13.01 16.57
C ARG A 209 22.96 12.02 17.69
N ILE A 210 23.17 10.73 17.44
CA ILE A 210 23.04 9.66 18.45
C ILE A 210 24.10 9.84 19.55
N ASP A 211 25.35 10.13 19.17
CA ASP A 211 26.45 10.37 20.13
C ASP A 211 26.28 11.66 20.96
N ARG A 212 25.42 12.58 20.52
CA ARG A 212 25.10 13.83 21.25
C ARG A 212 23.85 13.74 22.13
N ALA A 213 23.08 12.66 21.99
CA ALA A 213 21.86 12.42 22.74
C ALA A 213 22.02 11.37 23.85
N GLY A 214 23.19 10.71 23.95
CA GLY A 214 23.62 9.89 25.08
C GLY A 214 24.48 10.67 26.07
#